data_AF-A0A0N0A772-F1
#
_entry.id   AF-A0A0N0A772-F1
#
_cell.length_a   1.000
_cell.length_b   1.000
_cell.length_c   1.000
_cell.angle_alpha   90.00
_cell.angle_beta   90.00
_cell.angle_gamma   90.00
#
_symmetry.space_group_name_H-M   'P 1'
#
loop_
_entity.id
_entity.type
_entity.pdbx_description
1 polymer ?
#
loop_
_entity_poly.entity_id
_entity_poly.type
_entity_poly.pdbx_seq_one_letter_code
_entity_poly.pdbx_strand_id
1 'polypeptide(L)'
;MIVCPSSKCGSLNVADLPHYWQSLPAESPLKGRYAPPAKFEGSYWAALAAVFVGIVIVASGSLLGLLVVAGGVGWGALVHHRLAEAEAQLAAWSNSRVCLACTGAF
;
A
#
# COMPACT_ATOMS: atom_id res chain seq x y z
N MET A 1 -5.94 24.78 -14.90
CA MET A 1 -6.96 24.70 -13.84
C MET A 1 -7.56 23.30 -13.90
N ILE A 2 -7.53 22.57 -12.80
CA ILE A 2 -8.11 21.22 -12.74
C ILE A 2 -9.61 21.40 -12.51
N VAL A 3 -10.43 20.81 -13.38
CA VAL A 3 -11.88 20.86 -13.31
C VAL A 3 -12.38 19.47 -12.96
N CYS A 4 -13.45 19.38 -12.18
CA CYS A 4 -14.09 18.11 -11.89
C CYS A 4 -14.45 17.35 -13.18
N PRO A 5 -14.02 16.07 -13.33
CA PRO A 5 -14.24 15.30 -14.57
C PRO A 5 -15.71 14.91 -14.77
N SER A 6 -16.56 15.04 -13.74
CA SER A 6 -17.99 14.81 -13.87
C SER A 6 -18.68 15.95 -14.62
N SER A 7 -19.28 15.61 -15.76
CA SER A 7 -20.09 16.52 -16.59
C SER A 7 -21.28 17.12 -15.84
N LYS A 8 -21.75 16.48 -14.75
CA LYS A 8 -22.84 16.98 -13.91
C LYS A 8 -22.39 18.04 -12.90
N CYS A 9 -21.10 18.11 -12.63
CA CYS A 9 -20.57 18.85 -11.49
C CYS A 9 -19.82 20.09 -11.92
N GLY A 10 -19.04 20.00 -13.02
CA GLY A 10 -18.48 21.14 -13.75
C GLY A 10 -17.81 22.22 -12.88
N SER A 11 -17.37 21.88 -11.67
CA SER A 11 -16.96 22.85 -10.66
C SER A 11 -15.45 22.91 -10.53
N LEU A 12 -14.98 24.07 -10.08
CA LEU A 12 -13.58 24.34 -9.77
C LEU A 12 -13.22 23.93 -8.33
N ASN A 13 -14.20 23.42 -7.56
CA ASN A 13 -14.04 23.05 -6.16
C ASN A 13 -13.41 21.66 -6.04
N VAL A 14 -12.10 21.62 -6.26
CA VAL A 14 -11.24 20.42 -6.18
C VAL A 14 -10.33 20.55 -4.96
N ALA A 15 -10.21 19.47 -4.18
CA ALA A 15 -9.29 19.39 -3.04
C ALA A 15 -8.39 18.15 -3.17
N ASP A 16 -7.21 18.21 -2.53
CA ASP A 16 -6.36 17.04 -2.31
C ASP A 16 -7.08 16.01 -1.45
N LEU A 17 -7.23 14.77 -1.92
CA LEU A 17 -7.92 13.72 -1.17
C LEU A 17 -7.25 13.46 0.20
N PRO A 18 -5.91 13.37 0.32
CA PRO A 18 -5.28 13.12 1.61
C PRO A 18 -5.51 14.24 2.61
N HIS A 19 -5.39 15.49 2.17
CA HIS A 19 -5.58 16.65 3.02
C HIS A 19 -7.04 16.78 3.45
N TYR A 20 -7.98 16.58 2.51
CA TYR A 20 -9.40 16.56 2.80
C TYR A 20 -9.74 15.46 3.81
N TRP A 21 -9.24 14.24 3.62
CA TRP A 21 -9.45 13.12 4.54
C TRP A 21 -8.91 13.39 5.96
N GLN A 22 -7.73 14.01 6.07
CA GLN A 22 -7.16 14.40 7.36
C GLN A 22 -8.02 15.47 8.07
N SER A 23 -8.57 16.42 7.31
CA SER A 23 -9.42 17.49 7.84
C SER A 23 -10.81 17.02 8.30
N LEU A 24 -11.27 15.86 7.84
CA LEU A 24 -12.57 15.31 8.24
C LEU A 24 -12.57 14.88 9.72
N PRO A 25 -13.65 15.16 10.48
CA PRO A 25 -13.78 14.66 11.84
C PRO A 25 -13.89 13.12 11.85
N ALA A 26 -13.47 12.50 12.95
CA ALA A 26 -13.39 11.04 13.08
C ALA A 26 -14.74 10.34 12.83
N GLU A 27 -15.84 11.01 13.19
CA GLU A 27 -17.22 10.52 13.07
C GLU A 27 -17.86 10.74 11.68
N SER A 28 -17.17 11.39 10.74
CA SER A 28 -17.72 11.62 9.41
C SER A 28 -17.82 10.33 8.59
N PRO A 29 -18.97 10.00 7.98
CA PRO A 29 -19.11 8.84 7.10
C PRO A 29 -18.20 8.93 5.86
N LEU A 30 -17.78 10.14 5.47
CA LEU A 30 -16.84 10.37 4.36
C LEU A 30 -15.42 9.90 4.70
N LYS A 31 -15.07 9.82 5.99
CA LYS A 31 -13.74 9.39 6.42
C LYS A 31 -13.51 7.90 6.17
N GLY A 32 -14.56 7.08 6.32
CA GLY A 32 -14.51 5.68 5.89
C GLY A 32 -14.47 5.53 4.37
N ARG A 33 -15.26 6.35 3.64
CA ARG A 33 -15.35 6.29 2.17
C ARG A 33 -14.03 6.63 1.47
N TYR A 34 -13.27 7.58 1.99
CA TYR A 34 -12.01 8.05 1.41
C TYR A 34 -10.78 7.53 2.17
N ALA A 35 -10.95 6.51 3.00
CA ALA A 35 -9.85 5.95 3.78
C ALA A 35 -8.68 5.55 2.87
N PRO A 36 -7.43 5.77 3.32
CA PRO A 36 -6.28 5.24 2.62
C PRO A 36 -6.38 3.71 2.54
N PRO A 37 -5.88 3.09 1.46
CA PRO A 37 -5.82 1.64 1.38
C PRO A 37 -5.03 1.08 2.57
N ALA A 38 -5.44 -0.10 3.04
CA ALA A 38 -4.84 -0.73 4.22
C ALA A 38 -3.32 -0.80 4.05
N LYS A 39 -2.58 -0.21 4.99
CA LYS A 39 -1.13 -0.34 5.02
C LYS A 39 -0.80 -1.81 5.16
N PHE A 40 -0.06 -2.37 4.22
CA PHE A 40 0.41 -3.74 4.35
C PHE A 40 1.50 -3.74 5.43
N GLU A 41 1.14 -4.14 6.65
CA GLU A 41 2.11 -4.44 7.71
C GLU A 41 2.77 -5.79 7.42
N GLY A 42 3.54 -5.84 6.33
CA GLY A 42 4.39 -6.98 6.03
C GLY A 42 5.53 -7.02 7.05
N SER A 43 5.51 -8.01 7.94
CA SER A 43 6.58 -8.18 8.92
C SER A 43 7.84 -8.74 8.25
N TYR A 44 8.84 -7.87 8.04
CA TYR A 44 10.18 -8.25 7.56
C TYR A 44 10.93 -9.21 8.50
N TRP A 45 10.44 -9.38 9.73
CA TRP A 45 10.99 -10.35 10.68
C TRP A 45 11.00 -11.77 10.15
N ALA A 46 9.97 -12.17 9.38
CA ALA A 46 9.92 -13.48 8.76
C ALA A 46 11.04 -13.68 7.73
N ALA A 47 11.34 -12.64 6.94
CA ALA A 47 12.44 -12.66 5.98
C ALA A 47 13.81 -12.71 6.68
N LEU A 48 14.01 -11.92 7.74
CA LEU A 48 15.22 -11.95 8.56
C LEU A 48 15.45 -13.31 9.23
N ALA A 49 14.41 -13.90 9.81
CA ALA A 49 14.48 -15.23 10.43
C ALA A 49 14.83 -16.31 9.40
N ALA A 50 14.23 -16.26 8.20
CA ALA A 50 14.54 -17.20 7.13
C ALA A 50 16.00 -17.11 6.66
N VAL A 51 16.55 -15.90 6.53
CA VAL A 51 17.96 -15.68 6.18
C VAL A 51 18.88 -16.24 7.28
N PHE A 52 18.57 -15.97 8.56
CA PHE A 52 19.37 -16.46 9.68
C PHE A 52 19.40 -17.99 9.74
N VAL A 53 18.24 -18.64 9.58
CA VAL A 53 18.12 -20.11 9.52
C VAL A 53 18.89 -20.67 8.32
N GLY A 54 18.81 -20.02 7.15
CA GLY A 54 19.58 -20.40 5.97
C GLY A 54 21.10 -20.39 6.20
N ILE A 55 21.63 -19.34 6.84
CA ILE A 55 23.06 -19.23 7.18
C ILE A 55 23.50 -20.37 8.11
N VAL A 56 22.70 -20.66 9.16
CA VAL A 56 22.98 -21.73 10.13
C VAL A 56 23.02 -23.10 9.44
N ILE A 57 22.12 -23.36 8.49
CA ILE A 57 22.06 -24.65 7.78
C ILE A 57 23.21 -24.79 6.77
N VAL A 58 23.54 -23.73 6.02
CA VAL A 58 24.70 -23.75 5.11
C VAL A 58 26.01 -23.99 5.85
N ALA A 59 26.17 -23.40 7.04
CA ALA A 59 27.35 -23.62 7.89
C ALA A 59 27.54 -25.08 8.33
N SER A 60 26.48 -25.91 8.29
CA SER A 60 26.54 -27.34 8.60
C SER A 60 26.91 -28.24 7.42
N GLY A 61 27.18 -27.69 6.23
CA GLY A 61 27.64 -28.45 5.06
C GLY A 61 26.56 -29.27 4.35
N SER A 62 25.28 -29.03 4.66
CA SER A 62 24.15 -29.76 4.10
C SER A 62 23.55 -29.06 2.87
N LEU A 63 23.32 -29.83 1.79
CA LEU A 63 22.60 -29.40 0.59
C LEU A 63 21.14 -28.96 0.89
N LEU A 64 20.59 -29.28 2.07
CA LEU A 64 19.31 -28.76 2.55
C LEU A 64 19.32 -27.22 2.69
N GLY A 65 20.50 -26.60 2.85
CA GLY A 65 20.64 -25.14 2.88
C GLY A 65 20.16 -24.48 1.60
N LEU A 66 20.33 -25.12 0.44
CA LEU A 66 19.85 -24.62 -0.85
C LEU A 66 18.32 -24.57 -0.92
N LEU A 67 17.62 -25.57 -0.35
CA LEU A 67 16.15 -25.57 -0.30
C LEU A 67 15.61 -24.47 0.61
N VAL A 68 16.28 -24.20 1.72
CA VAL A 68 15.90 -23.11 2.64
C VAL A 68 16.15 -21.75 2.02
N VAL A 69 17.27 -21.57 1.33
CA VAL A 69 17.54 -20.35 0.55
C VAL A 69 16.49 -20.17 -0.55
N ALA A 70 16.19 -21.22 -1.32
CA ALA A 70 15.15 -21.16 -2.36
C ALA A 70 13.77 -20.82 -1.78
N GLY A 71 13.41 -21.40 -0.63
CA GLY A 71 12.18 -21.07 0.09
C GLY A 71 12.15 -19.63 0.59
N GLY A 72 13.26 -19.14 1.13
CA GLY A 72 13.42 -17.75 1.59
C GLY A 72 13.33 -16.74 0.45
N VAL A 73 13.96 -17.02 -0.69
CA VAL A 73 13.89 -16.18 -1.89
C VAL A 73 12.47 -16.16 -2.45
N GLY A 74 11.80 -17.32 -2.55
CA GLY A 74 10.42 -17.41 -3.03
C GLY A 74 9.43 -16.66 -2.15
N TRP A 75 9.53 -16.82 -0.82
CA TRP A 75 8.71 -16.09 0.14
C TRP A 75 9.00 -14.58 0.11
N GLY A 76 10.28 -14.20 0.05
CA GLY A 76 10.70 -12.81 -0.06
C GLY A 76 10.16 -12.13 -1.31
N ALA A 77 10.21 -12.79 -2.46
CA ALA A 77 9.66 -12.29 -3.71
C ALA A 77 8.12 -12.10 -3.63
N LEU A 78 7.40 -13.05 -3.03
CA LEU A 78 5.96 -12.93 -2.83
C LEU A 78 5.59 -11.72 -1.97
N VAL A 79 6.28 -11.55 -0.83
CA VAL A 79 6.06 -10.41 0.08
C VAL A 79 6.42 -9.09 -0.61
N HIS A 80 7.51 -9.05 -1.36
CA HIS A 80 7.92 -7.87 -2.11
C HIS A 80 6.88 -7.45 -3.15
N HIS A 81 6.32 -8.38 -3.91
CA HIS A 81 5.24 -8.08 -4.86
C HIS A 81 4.00 -7.50 -4.16
N ARG A 82 3.59 -8.08 -3.03
CA ARG A 82 2.43 -7.58 -2.27
C ARG A 82 2.65 -6.17 -1.72
N LEU A 83 3.87 -5.89 -1.24
CA LEU A 83 4.26 -4.55 -0.79
C LEU A 83 4.25 -3.55 -1.95
N ALA A 84 4.84 -3.90 -3.09
CA ALA A 84 4.87 -3.03 -4.27
C ALA A 84 3.45 -2.69 -4.77
N GLU A 85 2.53 -3.66 -4.78
CA GLU A 85 1.12 -3.42 -5.11
C GLU A 85 0.46 -2.46 -4.11
N ALA A 86 0.68 -2.67 -2.81
CA ALA A 86 0.13 -1.80 -1.76
C ALA A 86 0.68 -0.37 -1.82
N GLU A 87 1.98 -0.22 -2.08
CA GLU A 87 2.64 1.07 -2.28
C GLU A 87 2.10 1.79 -3.52
N ALA A 88 1.89 1.07 -4.63
CA ALA A 88 1.30 1.64 -5.84
C ALA A 88 -0.13 2.15 -5.59
N GLN A 89 -0.94 1.39 -4.84
CA GLN A 89 -2.29 1.81 -4.45
C GLN A 89 -2.27 3.03 -3.52
N LEU A 90 -1.34 3.07 -2.55
CA LEU A 90 -1.14 4.23 -1.69
C LEU A 90 -0.68 5.45 -2.47
N ALA A 91 0.23 5.29 -3.43
CA ALA A 91 0.72 6.36 -4.28
C ALA A 91 -0.37 6.90 -5.21
N ALA A 92 -1.22 6.03 -5.74
CA ALA A 92 -2.41 6.43 -6.51
C ALA A 92 -3.38 7.23 -5.63
N TRP A 93 -3.66 6.75 -4.41
CA TRP A 93 -4.50 7.45 -3.45
C TRP A 93 -3.90 8.80 -3.02
N SER A 94 -2.58 8.88 -2.77
CA SER A 94 -1.93 10.12 -2.33
C SER A 94 -1.97 11.22 -3.39
N ASN A 95 -2.00 10.83 -4.67
CA ASN A 95 -2.09 11.76 -5.79
C ASN A 95 -3.54 12.05 -6.21
N SER A 96 -4.52 11.32 -5.68
CA SER A 96 -5.92 11.48 -6.04
C SER A 96 -6.53 12.76 -5.48
N ARG A 97 -7.55 13.25 -6.19
CA ARG A 97 -8.26 14.49 -5.88
C ARG A 97 -9.73 14.21 -5.65
N VAL A 98 -10.38 15.07 -4.87
CA VAL A 98 -11.82 14.99 -4.62
C VAL A 98 -12.54 16.23 -5.10
N CYS A 99 -13.67 16.02 -5.77
CA CYS A 99 -14.63 17.04 -6.13
C CYS A 99 -15.60 17.29 -4.99
N LEU A 100 -15.50 18.44 -4.33
CA LEU A 100 -16.38 18.76 -3.20
C LEU A 100 -17.84 18.97 -3.62
N ALA A 101 -18.08 19.39 -4.87
CA ALA A 101 -19.43 19.61 -5.38
C ALA A 101 -20.24 18.30 -5.56
N CYS A 102 -19.58 17.17 -5.77
CA CYS A 102 -20.25 15.90 -6.10
C CYS A 102 -19.68 14.68 -5.41
N THR A 103 -18.70 14.84 -4.53
CA THR A 103 -18.06 13.76 -3.77
C THR A 103 -17.51 12.64 -4.64
N GLY A 104 -17.03 12.98 -5.84
CA GLY A 104 -16.30 12.07 -6.72
C GLY A 104 -14.80 12.22 -6.50
N ALA A 105 -14.11 11.10 -6.28
CA ALA A 105 -12.63 11.06 -6.29
C ALA A 105 -12.14 10.60 -7.67
N PHE A 106 -10.99 11.10 -8.09
CA PHE A 106 -10.37 10.79 -9.38
C PHE A 106 -8.85 10.97 -9.34
#